data_AF-A0A5N7UAQ9-F1
#
_entry.id   AF-A0A5N7UAQ9-F1
#
_cell.length_a   1.000
_cell.length_b   1.000
_cell.length_c   1.000
_cell.angle_alpha   90.00
_cell.angle_beta   90.00
_cell.angle_gamma   90.00
#
_symmetry.space_group_name_H-M   'P 1'
#
loop_
_entity.id
_entity.type
_entity.pdbx_description
1 polymer ?
#
loop_
_entity_poly.entity_id
_entity_poly.type
_entity_poly.pdbx_seq_one_letter_code
_entity_poly.pdbx_strand_id
1 'polypeptide(L)'
;MKMFLCLIILQLSLSCTAQHNTVSVSNDYNIVINIAINDFYKTSSLLKDDKIFSVSYKNVDNNIIQVNIIGNPNKFYIENGKPLNRLPTKYIEYNDKIFYWSDDGQDKLDSSIINKFQQYGLIERNADIIEYNIDDKKKGVSYFFCKENLTRYKKIKSNLSITKPPKINCK
;
A
#
# COMPACT_ATOMS: atom_id res chain seq x y z
N MET A 1 -25.58 -17.32 64.77
CA MET A 1 -26.17 -17.86 63.52
C MET A 1 -26.26 -16.69 62.55
N LYS A 2 -25.32 -16.52 61.60
CA LYS A 2 -25.27 -17.20 60.29
C LYS A 2 -26.68 -17.19 59.68
N MET A 3 -26.99 -16.37 58.68
CA MET A 3 -26.50 -16.57 57.32
C MET A 3 -26.77 -15.29 56.50
N PHE A 4 -25.68 -14.65 56.05
CA PHE A 4 -25.70 -13.55 55.09
C PHE A 4 -25.73 -14.12 53.67
N LEU A 5 -26.26 -13.29 52.76
CA LEU A 5 -25.92 -13.23 51.33
C LEU A 5 -26.31 -14.43 50.47
N CYS A 6 -27.30 -14.24 49.61
CA CYS A 6 -27.24 -14.81 48.26
C CYS A 6 -28.24 -14.12 47.33
N LEU A 7 -27.81 -13.94 46.07
CA LEU A 7 -28.62 -13.70 44.86
C LEU A 7 -28.99 -12.27 44.47
N ILE A 8 -27.99 -11.39 44.28
CA ILE A 8 -28.08 -10.31 43.27
C ILE A 8 -26.72 -10.11 42.59
N ILE A 9 -26.18 -11.11 41.87
CA ILE A 9 -25.15 -10.87 40.85
C ILE A 9 -25.26 -11.95 39.77
N LEU A 10 -26.16 -11.76 38.80
CA LEU A 10 -26.10 -12.53 37.55
C LEU A 10 -26.59 -11.70 36.36
N GLN A 11 -26.02 -10.50 36.18
CA GLN A 11 -26.10 -9.76 34.91
C GLN A 11 -24.79 -9.03 34.64
N LEU A 12 -23.72 -9.81 34.44
CA LEU A 12 -22.59 -9.39 33.62
C LEU A 12 -22.69 -10.17 32.33
N SER A 13 -23.58 -9.73 31.43
CA SER A 13 -23.45 -10.05 30.02
C SER A 13 -22.10 -9.49 29.58
N LEU A 14 -21.11 -10.38 29.49
CA LEU A 14 -19.92 -10.19 28.68
C LEU A 14 -20.38 -10.10 27.23
N SER A 15 -20.91 -8.94 26.85
CA SER A 15 -20.93 -8.51 25.47
C SER A 15 -19.48 -8.34 25.07
N CYS A 16 -18.86 -9.42 24.58
CA CYS A 16 -17.72 -9.29 23.69
C CYS A 16 -18.24 -8.58 22.43
N THR A 17 -18.28 -7.26 22.45
CA THR A 17 -18.11 -6.52 21.21
C THR A 17 -16.67 -6.79 20.81
N ALA A 18 -16.48 -7.80 19.95
CA ALA A 18 -15.29 -7.90 19.12
C ALA A 18 -15.24 -6.59 18.32
N GLN A 19 -14.53 -5.61 18.87
CA GLN A 19 -14.21 -4.38 18.18
C GLN A 19 -13.32 -4.82 17.03
N HIS A 20 -13.93 -5.04 15.87
CA HIS A 20 -13.21 -5.27 14.63
C HIS A 20 -12.31 -4.05 14.45
N ASN A 21 -11.01 -4.26 14.69
CA ASN A 21 -9.94 -3.27 14.61
C ASN A 21 -9.76 -2.82 13.15
N THR A 22 -10.71 -2.06 12.63
CA THR A 22 -10.54 -1.37 11.34
C THR A 22 -9.49 -0.26 11.44
N VAL A 23 -9.24 0.24 12.65
CA VAL A 23 -8.26 1.30 12.95
C VAL A 23 -6.81 0.79 13.02
N SER A 24 -6.55 -0.50 13.26
CA SER A 24 -5.17 -1.03 13.27
C SER A 24 -4.65 -1.31 11.86
N VAL A 25 -5.51 -1.81 10.97
CA VAL A 25 -5.11 -2.29 9.63
C VAL A 25 -4.59 -1.17 8.71
N SER A 26 -5.17 0.04 8.78
CA SER A 26 -4.72 1.18 7.96
C SER A 26 -3.40 1.78 8.43
N ASN A 27 -3.13 1.76 9.75
CA ASN A 27 -1.86 2.22 10.29
C ASN A 27 -0.72 1.25 9.93
N ASP A 28 -1.00 -0.05 9.93
CA ASP A 28 -0.03 -1.09 9.58
C ASP A 28 0.45 -0.96 8.13
N TYR A 29 -0.43 -0.62 7.18
CA TYR A 29 -0.05 -0.45 5.77
C TYR A 29 0.91 0.72 5.53
N ASN A 30 0.65 1.87 6.14
CA ASN A 30 1.55 3.02 6.01
C ASN A 30 2.94 2.69 6.58
N ILE A 31 3.02 1.95 7.68
CA ILE A 31 4.29 1.54 8.26
C ILE A 31 5.05 0.59 7.31
N VAL A 32 4.41 -0.47 6.81
CA VAL A 32 5.10 -1.42 5.91
C VAL A 32 5.48 -0.81 4.57
N ILE A 33 4.66 0.11 4.03
CA ILE A 33 4.97 0.84 2.80
C ILE A 33 6.22 1.70 3.02
N ASN A 34 6.31 2.42 4.14
CA ASN A 34 7.49 3.20 4.48
C ASN A 34 8.76 2.33 4.63
N ILE A 35 8.65 1.18 5.30
CA ILE A 35 9.76 0.24 5.43
C ILE A 35 10.19 -0.28 4.05
N ALA A 36 9.23 -0.67 3.21
CA ALA A 36 9.49 -1.17 1.85
C ALA A 36 10.15 -0.12 0.97
N ILE A 37 9.67 1.13 0.98
CA ILE A 37 10.24 2.24 0.21
C ILE A 37 11.67 2.53 0.68
N ASN A 38 11.92 2.55 1.99
CA ASN A 38 13.26 2.81 2.53
C ASN A 38 14.27 1.72 2.14
N ASP A 39 13.90 0.43 2.25
CA ASP A 39 14.77 -0.66 1.78
C ASP A 39 14.92 -0.65 0.26
N PHE A 40 13.84 -0.37 -0.48
CA PHE A 40 13.88 -0.25 -1.94
C PHE A 40 14.86 0.84 -2.36
N TYR A 41 14.78 2.02 -1.74
CA TYR A 41 15.64 3.16 -2.03
C TYR A 41 17.12 2.82 -1.79
N LYS A 42 17.42 1.99 -0.79
CA LYS A 42 18.80 1.60 -0.47
C LYS A 42 19.35 0.49 -1.36
N THR A 43 18.49 -0.35 -1.94
CA THR A 43 18.93 -1.66 -2.48
C THR A 43 18.45 -1.98 -3.90
N SER A 44 17.54 -1.19 -4.47
CA SER A 44 16.95 -1.45 -5.78
C SER A 44 17.80 -0.84 -6.89
N SER A 45 18.08 -1.64 -7.93
CA SER A 45 18.76 -1.17 -9.13
C SER A 45 17.86 -0.29 -10.01
N LEU A 46 16.53 -0.38 -9.85
CA LEU A 46 15.57 0.42 -10.63
C LEU A 46 15.77 1.92 -10.44
N LEU A 47 16.32 2.35 -9.30
CA LEU A 47 16.57 3.77 -8.98
C LEU A 47 17.56 4.46 -9.92
N LYS A 48 18.33 3.68 -10.70
CA LYS A 48 19.28 4.20 -11.68
C LYS A 48 18.56 4.79 -12.89
N ASP A 49 17.52 4.11 -13.34
CA ASP A 49 16.84 4.41 -14.60
C ASP A 49 15.47 5.05 -14.37
N ASP A 50 14.85 4.78 -13.22
CA ASP A 50 13.51 5.25 -12.87
C ASP A 50 13.50 6.37 -11.84
N LYS A 51 12.54 7.27 -12.01
CA LYS A 51 12.18 8.29 -11.01
C LYS A 51 10.78 8.11 -10.43
N ILE A 52 9.96 7.27 -11.03
CA ILE A 52 8.53 7.17 -10.74
C ILE A 52 8.18 5.73 -10.41
N PHE A 53 7.64 5.52 -9.21
CA PHE A 53 7.37 4.19 -8.69
C PHE A 53 5.92 4.07 -8.24
N SER A 54 5.23 3.05 -8.77
CA SER A 54 3.94 2.64 -8.25
C SER A 54 4.14 1.66 -7.10
N VAL A 55 3.44 1.90 -6.02
CA VAL A 55 3.38 1.05 -4.84
C VAL A 55 1.97 0.46 -4.73
N SER A 56 1.89 -0.85 -4.55
CA SER A 56 0.63 -1.53 -4.24
C SER A 56 0.83 -2.44 -3.04
N TYR A 57 -0.25 -2.72 -2.32
CA TYR A 57 -0.20 -3.57 -1.14
C TYR A 57 -1.46 -4.40 -1.02
N LYS A 58 -1.36 -5.54 -0.33
CA LYS A 58 -2.49 -6.42 -0.02
C LYS A 58 -2.15 -7.39 1.09
N ASN A 59 -3.17 -7.88 1.79
CA ASN A 59 -3.05 -9.10 2.57
C ASN A 59 -2.98 -10.30 1.62
N VAL A 60 -1.95 -11.13 1.75
CA VAL A 60 -1.82 -12.38 0.95
C VAL A 60 -2.08 -13.63 1.78
N ASP A 61 -2.05 -13.50 3.10
CA ASP A 61 -2.42 -14.52 4.08
C ASP A 61 -2.82 -13.80 5.39
N ASN A 62 -3.35 -14.55 6.35
CA ASN A 62 -3.73 -14.07 7.69
C ASN A 62 -2.58 -13.33 8.38
N ASN A 63 -1.33 -13.77 8.17
CA ASN A 63 -0.16 -13.23 8.87
C ASN A 63 0.82 -12.47 7.97
N ILE A 64 0.52 -12.29 6.68
CA ILE A 64 1.45 -11.68 5.72
C ILE A 64 0.81 -10.51 4.96
N ILE A 65 1.50 -9.37 4.98
CA ILE A 65 1.23 -8.23 4.10
C ILE A 65 2.24 -8.23 2.96
N GLN A 66 1.76 -8.17 1.72
CA GLN A 66 2.60 -7.95 0.55
C GLN A 66 2.61 -6.46 0.21
N VAL A 67 3.80 -5.91 -0.07
CA VAL A 67 3.98 -4.60 -0.72
C VAL A 67 4.76 -4.83 -2.00
N ASN A 68 4.30 -4.28 -3.12
CA ASN A 68 4.97 -4.38 -4.41
C ASN A 68 5.36 -2.98 -4.91
N ILE A 69 6.59 -2.85 -5.39
CA ILE A 69 7.13 -1.60 -5.93
C ILE A 69 7.66 -1.85 -7.33
N ILE A 70 7.14 -1.11 -8.31
CA ILE A 70 7.54 -1.17 -9.72
C ILE A 70 7.85 0.23 -10.25
N GLY A 71 8.80 0.35 -11.18
CA GLY A 71 8.97 1.57 -11.96
C GLY A 71 7.80 1.73 -12.92
N ASN A 72 7.02 2.80 -12.80
CA ASN A 72 5.79 2.98 -13.57
C ASN A 72 5.62 4.45 -14.03
N PRO A 73 6.14 4.81 -15.21
CA PRO A 73 6.07 6.17 -15.75
C PRO A 73 4.73 6.48 -16.44
N ASN A 74 3.77 5.55 -16.42
CA ASN A 74 2.48 5.71 -17.08
C ASN A 74 1.70 6.91 -16.53
N LYS A 75 1.04 7.63 -17.45
CA LYS A 75 0.28 8.84 -17.12
C LYS A 75 -1.07 8.50 -16.51
N PHE A 76 -1.55 9.42 -15.70
CA PHE A 76 -2.95 9.51 -15.30
C PHE A 76 -3.65 10.53 -16.20
N TYR A 77 -4.78 10.11 -16.76
CA TYR A 77 -5.49 10.89 -17.77
C TYR A 77 -6.68 11.60 -17.13
N ILE A 78 -6.81 12.90 -17.40
CA ILE A 78 -7.93 13.72 -16.94
C ILE A 78 -8.62 14.33 -18.15
N GLU A 79 -9.90 14.02 -18.35
CA GLU A 79 -10.73 14.55 -19.42
C GLU A 79 -11.86 15.39 -18.84
N ASN A 80 -12.01 16.64 -19.30
CA ASN A 80 -13.07 17.54 -18.82
C ASN A 80 -13.16 17.64 -17.29
N GLY A 81 -11.99 17.63 -16.63
CA GLY A 81 -11.87 17.69 -15.16
C GLY A 81 -12.15 16.38 -14.42
N LYS A 82 -12.39 15.28 -15.13
CA LYS A 82 -12.66 13.96 -14.55
C LYS A 82 -11.50 12.99 -14.84
N PRO A 83 -11.03 12.21 -13.85
CA PRO A 83 -10.00 11.22 -14.07
C PRO A 83 -10.59 10.02 -14.84
N LEU A 84 -9.87 9.57 -15.87
CA LEU A 84 -10.23 8.37 -16.65
C LEU A 84 -9.73 7.07 -16.00
N ASN A 85 -8.76 7.17 -15.09
CA ASN A 85 -8.22 6.07 -14.31
C ASN A 85 -8.14 6.44 -12.82
N ARG A 86 -8.06 5.42 -11.94
CA ARG A 86 -7.94 5.65 -10.49
C ARG A 86 -6.67 6.44 -10.21
N LEU A 87 -6.83 7.64 -9.66
CA LEU A 87 -5.70 8.44 -9.21
C LEU A 87 -5.14 7.89 -7.89
N PRO A 88 -3.81 7.90 -7.72
CA PRO A 88 -3.20 7.70 -6.42
C PRO A 88 -3.62 8.80 -5.44
N THR A 89 -3.75 8.42 -4.18
CA THR A 89 -4.24 9.28 -3.08
C THR A 89 -3.14 9.61 -2.09
N LYS A 90 -1.96 9.00 -2.26
CA LYS A 90 -0.79 9.17 -1.41
C LYS A 90 0.46 9.16 -2.26
N TYR A 91 1.47 9.86 -1.77
CA TYR A 91 2.81 9.78 -2.32
C TYR A 91 3.87 10.07 -1.25
N ILE A 92 5.09 9.63 -1.52
CA ILE A 92 6.30 10.05 -0.83
C ILE A 92 7.31 10.48 -1.89
N GLU A 93 7.94 11.63 -1.64
CA GLU A 93 9.02 12.17 -2.45
C GLU A 93 10.34 11.99 -1.72
N TYR A 94 11.35 11.46 -2.42
CA TYR A 94 12.68 11.23 -1.87
C TYR A 94 13.74 11.39 -2.95
N ASN A 95 14.57 12.45 -2.86
CA ASN A 95 15.66 12.77 -3.79
C ASN A 95 15.22 12.72 -5.28
N ASP A 96 14.25 13.56 -5.64
CA ASP A 96 13.66 13.68 -6.99
C ASP A 96 13.04 12.39 -7.53
N LYS A 97 12.65 11.49 -6.64
CA LYS A 97 11.90 10.28 -6.95
C LYS A 97 10.57 10.30 -6.22
N ILE A 98 9.53 9.83 -6.89
CA ILE A 98 8.18 9.77 -6.34
C ILE A 98 7.71 8.32 -6.26
N PHE A 99 7.18 7.96 -5.10
CA PHE A 99 6.51 6.70 -4.83
C PHE A 99 5.04 7.02 -4.56
N TYR A 100 4.11 6.39 -5.26
CA TYR A 100 2.68 6.67 -5.10
C TYR A 100 1.84 5.41 -4.91
N TRP A 101 0.72 5.53 -4.21
CA TRP A 101 -0.27 4.46 -4.06
C TRP A 101 -1.68 5.02 -3.83
N SER A 102 -2.67 4.16 -3.93
CA SER A 102 -4.06 4.48 -3.60
C SER A 102 -4.47 3.76 -2.31
N ASP A 103 -5.07 4.50 -1.39
CA ASP A 103 -5.84 3.91 -0.30
C ASP A 103 -7.26 3.64 -0.80
N ASP A 104 -7.92 2.62 -0.28
CA ASP A 104 -9.34 2.36 -0.57
C ASP A 104 -10.20 3.41 0.15
N GLY A 105 -11.12 4.06 -0.58
CA GLY A 105 -12.13 4.94 0.00
C GLY A 105 -11.98 6.45 -0.24
N GLN A 106 -11.17 6.90 -1.21
CA GLN A 106 -11.20 8.30 -1.62
C GLN A 106 -11.70 8.47 -3.05
N ASP A 107 -12.95 8.92 -3.15
CA ASP A 107 -13.62 9.28 -4.41
C ASP A 107 -13.35 10.74 -4.82
N LYS A 108 -12.66 11.52 -3.96
CA LYS A 108 -12.47 12.96 -4.16
C LYS A 108 -11.09 13.28 -4.72
N LEU A 109 -11.09 14.00 -5.85
CA LEU A 109 -9.89 14.61 -6.44
C LEU A 109 -9.23 15.57 -5.44
N ASP A 110 -7.96 15.29 -5.13
CA ASP A 110 -7.11 16.19 -4.35
C ASP A 110 -6.20 16.99 -5.29
N SER A 111 -6.48 18.28 -5.43
CA SER A 111 -5.71 19.19 -6.28
C SER A 111 -4.22 19.24 -5.90
N SER A 112 -3.87 19.05 -4.62
CA SER A 112 -2.47 19.06 -4.19
C SER A 112 -1.68 17.87 -4.75
N ILE A 113 -2.29 16.69 -4.76
CA ILE A 113 -1.72 15.47 -5.34
C ILE A 113 -1.61 15.59 -6.86
N ILE A 114 -2.68 16.08 -7.51
CA ILE A 114 -2.68 16.30 -8.96
C ILE A 114 -1.56 17.27 -9.35
N ASN A 115 -1.41 18.39 -8.65
CA ASN A 115 -0.35 19.36 -8.91
C ASN A 115 1.04 18.75 -8.74
N LYS A 116 1.25 17.94 -7.69
CA LYS A 116 2.52 17.24 -7.50
C LYS A 116 2.79 16.26 -8.65
N PHE A 117 1.79 15.48 -9.07
CA PHE A 117 1.96 14.54 -10.17
C PHE A 117 2.20 15.25 -11.50
N GLN A 118 1.59 16.41 -11.71
CA GLN A 118 1.86 17.25 -12.87
C GLN A 118 3.32 17.74 -12.89
N GLN A 119 3.93 18.06 -11.74
CA GLN A 119 5.37 18.39 -11.65
C GLN A 119 6.28 17.23 -12.07
N TYR A 120 5.86 15.99 -11.80
CA TYR A 120 6.54 14.77 -12.25
C TYR A 120 6.14 14.35 -13.67
N GLY A 121 5.33 15.16 -14.36
CA GLY A 121 4.80 14.87 -15.69
C GLY A 121 3.85 13.69 -15.73
N LEU A 122 3.23 13.28 -14.62
CA LEU A 122 2.34 12.11 -14.55
C LEU A 122 0.88 12.41 -14.91
N ILE A 123 0.52 13.67 -15.12
CA ILE A 123 -0.84 14.06 -15.50
C ILE A 123 -0.86 14.46 -16.97
N GLU A 124 -1.76 13.83 -17.73
CA GLU A 124 -2.09 14.19 -19.11
C GLU A 124 -3.54 14.65 -19.16
N ARG A 125 -3.82 15.79 -19.82
CA ARG A 125 -5.17 16.37 -19.87
C ARG A 125 -5.71 16.37 -21.29
N ASN A 126 -6.96 15.89 -21.45
CA ASN A 126 -7.66 15.84 -22.73
C ASN A 126 -6.80 15.18 -23.83
N ALA A 127 -6.22 14.02 -23.50
CA ALA A 127 -5.37 13.29 -24.45
C ALA A 127 -6.23 12.69 -25.57
N ASP A 128 -5.75 12.83 -26.82
CA ASP A 128 -6.38 12.17 -27.97
C ASP A 128 -6.21 10.65 -27.93
N ILE A 129 -5.08 10.18 -27.36
CA ILE A 129 -4.72 8.76 -27.27
C ILE A 129 -4.23 8.45 -25.86
N ILE A 130 -4.71 7.34 -25.30
CA ILE A 130 -4.24 6.77 -24.04
C ILE A 130 -3.17 5.73 -24.36
N GLU A 131 -1.97 5.92 -23.82
CA GLU A 131 -0.84 5.03 -24.01
C GLU A 131 -0.34 4.49 -22.66
N TYR A 132 -0.14 3.18 -22.61
CA TYR A 132 0.48 2.52 -21.47
C TYR A 132 1.77 1.86 -21.94
N ASN A 133 2.88 2.26 -21.32
CA ASN A 133 4.17 1.60 -21.46
C ASN A 133 4.26 0.46 -20.44
N ILE A 134 4.31 -0.77 -20.94
CA ILE A 134 4.51 -1.98 -20.14
C ILE A 134 5.82 -2.61 -20.62
N ASP A 135 6.78 -2.72 -19.71
CA ASP A 135 8.02 -3.45 -19.93
C ASP A 135 7.99 -4.78 -19.15
N ASP A 136 7.60 -5.85 -19.84
CA ASP A 136 7.51 -7.19 -19.26
C ASP A 136 8.87 -7.77 -18.82
N LYS A 137 9.99 -7.18 -19.24
CA LYS A 137 11.33 -7.61 -18.79
C LYS A 137 11.70 -6.94 -17.46
N LYS A 138 11.08 -5.81 -17.15
CA LYS A 138 11.39 -5.02 -15.97
C LYS A 138 10.91 -5.71 -14.70
N LYS A 139 11.86 -5.94 -13.78
CA LYS A 139 11.58 -6.63 -12.52
C LYS A 139 11.23 -5.65 -11.43
N GLY A 140 10.02 -5.77 -10.88
CA GLY A 140 9.63 -5.13 -9.64
C GLY A 140 10.25 -5.78 -8.41
N VAL A 141 9.96 -5.21 -7.24
CA VAL A 141 10.32 -5.79 -5.95
C VAL A 141 9.05 -6.00 -5.13
N SER A 142 8.78 -7.26 -4.78
CA SER A 142 7.72 -7.64 -3.86
C SER A 142 8.31 -7.94 -2.48
N TYR A 143 7.79 -7.29 -1.45
CA TYR A 143 8.10 -7.47 -0.04
C TYR A 143 6.97 -8.23 0.63
N PHE A 144 7.32 -9.15 1.53
CA PHE A 144 6.39 -9.99 2.28
C PHE A 144 6.69 -9.84 3.77
N PHE A 145 5.89 -9.04 4.46
CA PHE A 145 6.05 -8.67 5.86
C PHE A 145 5.22 -9.58 6.77
N CYS A 146 5.80 -10.02 7.88
CA CYS A 146 5.07 -10.67 8.95
C CYS A 146 4.26 -9.64 9.75
N LYS A 147 2.94 -9.78 9.84
CA LYS A 147 2.05 -8.81 10.53
C LYS A 147 2.40 -8.63 12.01
N GLU A 148 2.76 -9.71 12.70
CA GLU A 148 3.12 -9.69 14.12
C GLU A 148 4.46 -8.99 14.37
N ASN A 149 5.34 -8.93 13.37
CA ASN A 149 6.62 -8.24 13.46
C ASN A 149 7.05 -7.69 12.08
N LEU A 150 6.73 -6.42 11.84
CA LEU A 150 6.96 -5.74 10.57
C LEU A 150 8.46 -5.57 10.21
N THR A 151 9.38 -5.76 11.17
CA THR A 151 10.83 -5.76 10.87
C THR A 151 11.27 -7.03 10.16
N ARG A 152 10.43 -8.09 10.21
CA ARG A 152 10.70 -9.38 9.59
C ARG A 152 9.98 -9.48 8.26
N TYR A 153 10.76 -9.46 7.19
CA TYR A 153 10.24 -9.59 5.84
C TYR A 153 11.21 -10.28 4.91
N LYS A 154 10.67 -10.77 3.79
CA LYS A 154 11.44 -11.28 2.66
C LYS A 154 11.09 -10.45 1.44
N LYS A 155 12.08 -10.13 0.60
CA LYS A 155 11.86 -9.47 -0.69
C LYS A 155 12.25 -10.37 -1.87
N ILE A 156 11.53 -10.24 -2.97
CA ILE A 156 11.75 -10.98 -4.21
C ILE A 156 11.76 -10.00 -5.37
N LYS A 157 12.76 -10.12 -6.24
CA LYS A 157 12.86 -9.36 -7.50
C LYS A 157 12.32 -10.23 -8.63
N SER A 158 11.24 -9.80 -9.27
CA SER A 158 10.54 -10.57 -10.30
C SER A 158 9.80 -9.62 -11.25
N ASN A 159 9.72 -10.00 -12.52
CA ASN A 159 8.81 -9.39 -13.50
C ASN A 159 7.45 -10.11 -13.51
N LEU A 160 7.35 -11.27 -12.86
CA LEU A 160 6.11 -12.01 -12.68
C LEU A 160 5.43 -11.60 -11.37
N SER A 161 4.10 -11.50 -11.43
CA SER A 161 3.27 -11.35 -10.24
C SER A 161 3.42 -12.58 -9.34
N ILE A 162 3.73 -12.34 -8.07
CA ILE A 162 3.89 -13.40 -7.07
C ILE A 162 2.55 -13.61 -6.39
N THR A 163 1.86 -14.68 -6.78
CA THR A 163 0.52 -15.01 -6.27
C THR A 163 0.55 -15.78 -4.95
N LYS A 164 1.65 -16.48 -4.66
CA LYS A 164 1.85 -17.21 -3.40
C LYS A 164 3.01 -16.61 -2.63
N PRO A 165 2.84 -16.25 -1.34
CA PRO A 165 3.94 -15.72 -0.55
C PRO A 165 5.06 -16.76 -0.45
N PRO A 166 6.33 -16.33 -0.41
CA PRO A 166 7.43 -17.24 -0.18
C PRO A 166 7.36 -17.83 1.23
N LYS A 167 8.01 -18.97 1.43
CA LYS A 167 8.26 -19.48 2.79
C LYS A 167 9.06 -18.43 3.57
N ILE A 168 8.41 -17.86 4.58
CA ILE A 168 8.95 -16.95 5.58
C ILE A 168 8.50 -17.46 6.94
N ASN A 169 9.44 -17.61 7.87
CA ASN A 169 9.07 -17.87 9.26
C ASN A 169 8.66 -16.53 9.87
N CYS A 170 7.48 -16.45 10.48
CA CYS A 170 7.02 -15.26 11.21
C CYS A 170 7.11 -15.41 12.74
N LYS A 171 7.46 -16.60 13.22
CA LYS A 171 7.69 -16.94 14.63
C LYS A 171 9.15 -16.74 15.02
#